data_AF-A0A961Y223-F1
#
_entry.id   AF-A0A961Y223-F1
#
_cell.length_a   1.000
_cell.length_b   1.000
_cell.length_c   1.000
_cell.angle_alpha   90.00
_cell.angle_beta   90.00
_cell.angle_gamma   90.00
#
_symmetry.space_group_name_H-M   'P 1'
#
loop_
_entity.id
_entity.type
_entity.pdbx_description
1 polymer ?
#
loop_
_entity_poly.entity_id
_entity_poly.type
_entity_poly.pdbx_seq_one_letter_code
_entity_poly.pdbx_strand_id
1 'polypeptide(L)'
;MPNALSREYSAFQAQRLLHSGSIVDVARVVKERLGANPESQILVFDDSTGRVVDLDLRGSDAELVARLSASSAAPIAKSGARNALGATAEAPRGRGR
;
A
#
# COMPACT_ATOMS: atom_id res chain seq x y z
N MET A 1 -2.17 -14.10 -17.05
CA MET A 1 -1.74 -13.08 -16.09
C MET A 1 -2.99 -12.52 -15.44
N PRO A 2 -3.14 -12.54 -14.10
CA PRO A 2 -4.31 -11.94 -13.47
C PRO A 2 -4.27 -10.43 -13.73
N ASN A 3 -5.37 -9.88 -14.25
CA ASN A 3 -5.54 -8.45 -14.43
C ASN A 3 -5.48 -7.78 -13.06
N ALA A 4 -4.58 -6.80 -12.84
CA ALA A 4 -4.47 -6.17 -11.52
C ALA A 4 -5.73 -5.36 -11.17
N LEU A 5 -6.56 -5.03 -12.16
CA LEU A 5 -7.87 -4.40 -11.97
C LEU A 5 -8.94 -5.35 -11.40
N SER A 6 -8.75 -6.68 -11.51
CA SER A 6 -9.66 -7.68 -10.94
C SER A 6 -9.17 -8.26 -9.61
N ARG A 7 -8.06 -7.75 -9.07
CA ARG A 7 -7.58 -8.09 -7.73
C ARG A 7 -8.24 -7.19 -6.69
N GLU A 8 -8.43 -7.74 -5.50
CA GLU A 8 -8.85 -6.99 -4.33
C GLU A 8 -7.65 -6.42 -3.60
N TYR A 9 -7.83 -5.20 -3.11
CA TYR A 9 -6.84 -4.47 -2.33
C TYR A 9 -7.55 -3.86 -1.14
N SER A 10 -6.83 -3.75 -0.03
CA SER A 10 -7.32 -3.14 1.19
C SER A 10 -6.45 -1.98 1.63
N ALA A 11 -7.07 -0.82 1.86
CA ALA A 11 -6.43 0.37 2.41
C ALA A 11 -6.76 0.53 3.89
N PHE A 12 -5.73 0.77 4.70
CA PHE A 12 -5.84 1.00 6.13
C PHE A 12 -5.28 2.37 6.51
N GLN A 13 -5.96 3.05 7.41
CA GLN A 13 -5.43 4.19 8.15
C GLN A 13 -5.07 3.71 9.55
N ALA A 14 -3.77 3.57 9.82
CA ALA A 14 -3.28 2.85 10.97
C ALA A 14 -3.96 1.46 11.09
N GLN A 15 -4.81 1.25 12.10
CA GLN A 15 -5.47 -0.03 12.38
C GLN A 15 -6.91 -0.12 11.81
N ARG A 16 -7.41 0.95 11.19
CA ARG A 16 -8.78 1.01 10.68
C ARG A 16 -8.80 0.77 9.18
N LEU A 17 -9.62 -0.18 8.74
CA LEU A 17 -9.92 -0.36 7.32
C LEU A 17 -10.64 0.90 6.78
N LEU A 18 -10.04 1.54 5.78
CA LEU A 18 -10.63 2.66 5.07
C LEU A 18 -11.53 2.18 3.94
N HIS A 19 -11.03 1.25 3.13
CA HIS A 19 -11.73 0.70 1.98
C HIS A 19 -11.10 -0.63 1.55
N SER A 20 -11.90 -1.52 0.98
CA SER A 20 -11.43 -2.73 0.30
C SER A 20 -12.19 -2.87 -1.02
N GLY A 21 -11.48 -3.22 -2.09
CA GLY A 21 -12.05 -3.32 -3.43
C GLY A 21 -11.01 -3.27 -4.55
N SER A 22 -11.43 -2.82 -5.73
CA SER A 22 -10.52 -2.66 -6.87
C SER A 22 -9.42 -1.63 -6.59
N ILE A 23 -8.26 -1.77 -7.24
CA ILE A 23 -7.15 -0.82 -7.07
C ILE A 23 -7.56 0.63 -7.41
N VAL A 24 -8.50 0.79 -8.34
CA VAL A 24 -9.00 2.10 -8.77
C VAL A 24 -9.86 2.73 -7.67
N ASP A 25 -10.78 1.97 -7.09
CA ASP A 25 -11.65 2.46 -6.02
C ASP A 25 -10.85 2.79 -4.77
N VAL A 26 -9.93 1.89 -4.40
CA VAL A 26 -9.00 2.10 -3.29
C VAL A 26 -8.18 3.37 -3.51
N ALA A 27 -7.56 3.53 -4.67
CA ALA A 27 -6.74 4.71 -4.94
C ALA A 27 -7.52 6.03 -4.89
N ARG A 28 -8.77 6.04 -5.37
CA ARG A 28 -9.66 7.20 -5.25
C ARG A 28 -9.95 7.56 -3.80
N VAL A 29 -10.31 6.56 -2.97
CA VAL A 29 -10.59 6.79 -1.54
C VAL A 29 -9.34 7.28 -0.81
N VAL A 30 -8.17 6.69 -1.10
CA VAL A 30 -6.90 7.13 -0.50
C VAL A 30 -6.59 8.57 -0.88
N LYS A 31 -6.75 8.94 -2.16
CA LYS A 31 -6.54 10.30 -2.64
C LYS A 31 -7.46 11.32 -1.96
N GLU A 32 -8.75 11.00 -1.86
CA GLU A 32 -9.73 11.86 -1.16
C GLU A 32 -9.36 12.04 0.31
N ARG A 33 -8.97 10.96 1.00
CA ARG A 33 -8.57 11.00 2.41
C ARG A 33 -7.31 11.84 2.63
N LEU A 34 -6.31 11.72 1.77
CA LEU A 34 -5.09 12.54 1.84
C LEU A 34 -5.36 14.00 1.46
N GLY A 35 -6.30 14.26 0.53
CA GLY A 35 -6.75 15.61 0.20
C GLY A 35 -7.44 16.29 1.38
N ALA A 36 -8.26 15.56 2.14
CA ALA A 36 -8.91 16.08 3.34
C ALA A 36 -7.96 16.22 4.53
N ASN A 37 -7.06 15.25 4.72
CA ASN A 37 -6.12 15.18 5.84
C ASN A 37 -4.73 14.69 5.34
N PRO A 38 -3.84 15.60 4.92
CA PRO A 38 -2.53 15.26 4.35
C PRO A 38 -1.62 14.45 5.28
N GLU A 39 -1.77 14.61 6.59
CA GLU A 39 -0.98 13.90 7.62
C GLU A 39 -1.44 12.44 7.84
N SER A 40 -2.46 11.98 7.12
CA SER A 40 -2.98 10.61 7.27
C SER A 40 -1.97 9.58 6.81
N GLN A 41 -1.58 8.68 7.70
CA GLN A 41 -0.75 7.53 7.35
C GLN A 41 -1.62 6.39 6.82
N ILE A 42 -1.52 6.14 5.52
CA ILE A 42 -2.33 5.14 4.82
C ILE A 42 -1.42 4.07 4.20
N LEU A 43 -1.75 2.80 4.44
CA LEU A 43 -1.11 1.63 3.83
C LEU A 43 -2.12 0.91 2.94
N VAL A 44 -1.68 0.47 1.76
CA VAL A 44 -2.50 -0.31 0.83
C VAL A 44 -1.85 -1.68 0.63
N PHE A 45 -2.64 -2.73 0.71
CA PHE A 45 -2.20 -4.12 0.53
C PHE A 45 -2.88 -4.74 -0.68
N ASP A 46 -2.14 -5.58 -1.43
CA ASP A 46 -2.72 -6.55 -2.37
C ASP A 46 -3.20 -7.76 -1.56
N ASP A 47 -4.51 -7.99 -1.51
CA ASP A 47 -5.12 -8.99 -0.62
C ASP A 47 -4.77 -10.42 -1.03
N SER A 48 -4.38 -10.63 -2.30
CA SER A 48 -3.97 -11.95 -2.80
C SER A 48 -2.54 -12.32 -2.40
N THR A 49 -1.69 -11.33 -2.14
CA THR A 49 -0.25 -11.56 -1.85
C THR A 49 0.19 -11.05 -0.47
N GLY A 50 -0.63 -10.24 0.19
CA GLY A 50 -0.29 -9.52 1.43
C GLY A 50 0.78 -8.44 1.25
N ARG A 51 1.18 -8.11 0.03
CA ARG A 51 2.23 -7.12 -0.23
C ARG A 51 1.69 -5.71 -0.12
N VAL A 52 2.50 -4.80 0.44
CA VAL A 52 2.22 -3.36 0.40
C VAL A 52 2.37 -2.85 -1.04
N VAL A 53 1.44 -2.00 -1.46
CA VAL A 53 1.39 -1.38 -2.79
C VAL A 53 1.47 0.13 -2.66
N ASP A 54 2.44 0.73 -3.35
CA ASP A 54 2.55 2.19 -3.47
C ASP A 54 1.64 2.69 -4.61
N LEU A 55 0.84 3.70 -4.32
CA LEU A 55 -0.06 4.32 -5.28
C LEU A 55 0.49 5.66 -5.79
N ASP A 56 0.53 5.83 -7.10
CA ASP A 56 0.80 7.14 -7.71
C ASP A 56 -0.50 7.94 -7.82
N LEU A 57 -0.74 8.83 -6.85
CA LEU A 57 -2.00 9.58 -6.70
C LEU A 57 -1.98 10.96 -7.39
N ARG A 58 -0.94 11.25 -8.17
CA ARG A 58 -0.76 12.55 -8.82
C ARG A 58 -1.77 12.80 -9.93
N GLY A 59 -2.13 14.06 -10.15
CA GLY A 59 -2.99 14.50 -11.24
C GLY A 59 -4.48 14.34 -10.94
N SER A 60 -5.29 14.40 -11.99
CA SER A 60 -6.74 14.15 -11.96
C SER A 60 -7.07 12.66 -11.75
N ASP A 61 -8.32 12.35 -11.47
CA ASP A 61 -8.77 10.96 -11.29
C ASP A 61 -8.65 10.15 -12.58
N ALA A 62 -8.86 10.79 -13.73
CA ALA A 62 -8.67 10.16 -15.04
C ALA A 62 -7.20 9.77 -15.29
N GLU A 63 -6.25 10.65 -14.93
CA GLU A 63 -4.82 10.38 -15.05
C GLU A 63 -4.36 9.28 -14.10
N LEU A 64 -4.93 9.24 -12.88
CA LEU A 64 -4.69 8.17 -11.91
C LEU A 64 -5.12 6.81 -12.48
N VAL A 65 -6.34 6.71 -13.02
CA VAL A 65 -6.85 5.46 -13.61
C VAL A 65 -5.98 5.00 -14.77
N ALA A 66 -5.57 5.93 -15.66
CA ALA A 66 -4.70 5.62 -16.78
C ALA A 66 -3.34 5.05 -16.30
N ARG A 67 -2.75 5.63 -15.24
CA ARG A 67 -1.48 5.17 -14.66
C ARG A 67 -1.60 3.80 -14.01
N LEU A 68 -2.65 3.55 -13.22
CA LEU A 68 -2.87 2.24 -12.59
C LEU A 68 -3.09 1.14 -13.63
N SER A 69 -3.84 1.45 -14.68
CA SER A 69 -4.07 0.52 -15.80
C SER A 69 -2.78 0.18 -16.55
N ALA A 70 -1.89 1.16 -16.74
CA ALA A 70 -0.59 0.95 -17.37
C ALA A 70 0.37 0.13 -16.49
N SER A 71 0.39 0.37 -15.17
CA SER A 71 1.24 -0.36 -14.23
C SER A 71 0.83 -1.83 -14.09
N SER A 72 -0.47 -2.13 -14.20
CA SER A 72 -0.98 -3.51 -14.27
C SER A 72 -0.46 -4.31 -15.47
N ALA A 73 -0.01 -3.64 -16.54
CA ALA A 73 0.51 -4.30 -17.74
C ALA A 73 2.02 -4.57 -17.66
N ALA A 74 2.74 -3.96 -16.71
CA ALA A 74 4.17 -4.14 -16.54
C ALA A 74 4.45 -5.21 -15.47
N PRO A 75 5.35 -6.18 -15.72
CA PRO A 75 5.78 -7.11 -14.69
C PRO A 75 6.48 -6.31 -13.59
N ILE A 76 5.96 -6.39 -12.37
CA ILE A 76 6.49 -5.74 -11.17
C ILE A 76 7.89 -6.32 -10.92
N ALA A 77 8.93 -5.63 -11.41
CA ALA A 77 10.30 -5.90 -11.01
C ALA A 77 10.37 -5.69 -9.49
N LYS A 78 10.87 -6.70 -8.78
CA LYS A 78 10.98 -6.75 -7.33
C LYS A 78 11.76 -5.52 -6.82
N SER A 79 11.05 -4.47 -6.42
CA SER A 79 11.67 -3.38 -5.67
C SER A 79 11.93 -3.92 -4.26
N GLY A 80 13.21 -4.14 -3.98
CA GLY A 80 13.69 -4.81 -2.79
C GLY A 80 13.31 -4.07 -1.51
N ALA A 81 12.94 -4.86 -0.50
CA ALA A 81 12.84 -4.44 0.87
C ALA A 81 14.13 -3.71 1.28
N ARG A 82 14.05 -2.39 1.46
CA ARG A 82 15.06 -1.62 2.19
C ARG A 82 14.72 -1.72 3.66
N ASN A 83 14.99 -2.90 4.22
CA ASN A 83 14.97 -3.14 5.66
C ASN A 83 16.33 -2.69 6.22
N ALA A 84 16.40 -1.46 6.75
CA ALA A 84 17.49 -1.03 7.61
C ALA A 84 17.13 0.30 8.27
N LEU A 85 16.61 0.24 9.50
CA LEU A 85 16.93 1.20 10.58
C LEU A 85 16.37 0.66 11.92
N GLY A 86 17.24 -0.03 12.66
CA GLY A 86 17.32 0.16 14.11
C GLY A 86 16.42 -0.66 15.03
N ALA A 87 16.41 -1.99 14.92
CA ALA A 87 16.09 -2.82 16.08
C ALA A 87 17.36 -2.94 16.96
N THR A 88 17.49 -2.09 17.98
CA THR A 88 18.47 -2.34 19.04
C THR A 88 18.02 -3.60 19.78
N ALA A 89 18.82 -4.65 19.62
CA ALA A 89 18.63 -5.95 20.25
C ALA A 89 18.44 -5.80 21.77
N GLU A 90 17.28 -6.25 22.23
CA GLU A 90 17.00 -6.52 23.63
C GLU A 90 17.90 -7.69 24.06
N ALA A 91 18.90 -7.41 24.90
CA ALA A 91 19.78 -8.44 25.44
C ALA A 91 19.02 -9.31 26.47
N PRO A 92 19.14 -10.64 26.46
CA PRO A 92 18.50 -11.49 27.45
C PRO A 92 19.17 -11.27 28.82
N ARG A 93 18.42 -10.71 29.78
CA ARG A 93 18.85 -10.68 31.18
C ARG A 93 18.86 -12.11 31.72
N GLY A 94 20.07 -12.65 31.92
CA GLY A 94 20.28 -14.02 32.36
C GLY A 94 19.64 -14.33 33.72
N ARG A 95 19.20 -15.57 33.89
CA ARG A 95 18.80 -16.15 35.18
C ARG A 95 20.06 -16.38 36.02
N GLY A 96 20.31 -15.51 36.99
CA GLY A 96 21.25 -15.71 38.10
C GLY A 96 20.49 -16.16 39.35
N ARG A 97 21.15 -17.00 40.15
CA ARG A 97 20.61 -17.83 41.24
C ARG A 97 19.88 -17.08 42.35
#